data_AF-A0A3B8WNV6-F1
#
_entry.id   AF-A0A3B8WNV6-F1
#
_cell.length_a   1.000
_cell.length_b   1.000
_cell.length_c   1.000
_cell.angle_alpha   90.00
_cell.angle_beta   90.00
_cell.angle_gamma   90.00
#
_symmetry.space_group_name_H-M   'P 1'
#
loop_
_entity.id
_entity.type
_entity.pdbx_description
1 polymer ?
#
loop_
_entity_poly.entity_id
_entity_poly.type
_entity_poly.pdbx_seq_one_letter_code
_entity_poly.pdbx_strand_id
1 'polypeptide(L)'
;NAPAAVGQSLGLAALFFMSVVMMTSAGSTLDSTFTSLAKSLAVDLPRLARRASDKLPSMRVGAVVMVIFAFLGNLPMFAGTDILKATTISGTMVMGLAPVFLFYGFTQWSPWSFHLSFWTGLGLGVLLAVGLIPSSWAIGDGAYAMLLGVNAYGFLICTVCFFLPLLLKRLAGKPVAAEGA
;
A
#
# COMPACT_ATOMS: atom_id res chain seq x y z
N ASN A 1 -21.61 -1.28 -9.11
CA ASN A 1 -20.52 -2.01 -9.80
C ASN A 1 -20.56 -1.74 -11.30
N ALA A 2 -19.67 -0.88 -11.80
CA ALA A 2 -19.69 -0.41 -13.20
C ALA A 2 -19.61 -1.53 -14.27
N PRO A 3 -18.78 -2.59 -14.13
CA PRO A 3 -18.69 -3.62 -15.18
C PRO A 3 -19.94 -4.50 -15.30
N ALA A 4 -20.57 -4.82 -14.17
CA ALA A 4 -21.83 -5.57 -14.15
C ALA A 4 -23.00 -4.74 -14.69
N ALA A 5 -23.01 -3.43 -14.42
CA ALA A 5 -23.99 -2.51 -14.98
C ALA A 5 -23.84 -2.38 -16.50
N VAL A 6 -22.61 -2.33 -17.01
CA VAL A 6 -22.32 -2.36 -18.45
C VAL A 6 -22.76 -3.70 -19.07
N GLY A 7 -22.44 -4.83 -18.42
CA GLY A 7 -22.89 -6.16 -18.85
C GLY A 7 -24.41 -6.28 -18.94
N GLN A 8 -25.14 -5.74 -17.96
CA GLN A 8 -26.61 -5.70 -17.99
C GLN A 8 -27.15 -4.88 -19.16
N SER A 9 -26.51 -3.76 -19.50
CA SER A 9 -26.93 -2.92 -20.64
C SER A 9 -26.69 -3.56 -22.02
N LEU A 10 -25.80 -4.56 -22.10
CA LEU A 10 -25.41 -5.25 -23.34
C LEU A 10 -26.12 -6.61 -23.54
N GLY A 11 -27.00 -7.01 -22.62
CA GLY A 11 -27.79 -8.24 -22.68
C GLY A 11 -27.22 -9.43 -21.89
N LEU A 12 -28.04 -10.48 -21.73
CA LEU A 12 -27.75 -11.65 -20.87
C LEU A 12 -26.45 -12.38 -21.23
N ALA A 13 -26.15 -12.54 -22.53
CA ALA A 13 -24.92 -13.19 -22.97
C ALA A 13 -23.67 -12.37 -22.60
N ALA A 14 -23.71 -11.06 -22.80
CA ALA A 14 -22.61 -10.16 -22.44
C ALA A 14 -22.41 -10.12 -20.91
N LEU A 15 -23.49 -10.08 -20.13
CA LEU A 15 -23.44 -10.17 -18.67
C LEU A 15 -22.77 -11.48 -18.20
N PHE A 16 -23.11 -12.61 -18.83
CA PHE A 16 -22.51 -13.90 -18.51
C PHE A 16 -21.00 -13.90 -18.75
N PHE A 17 -20.55 -13.52 -19.96
CA PHE A 17 -19.13 -13.45 -20.28
C PHE A 17 -18.38 -12.48 -19.37
N MET A 18 -18.93 -11.29 -19.12
CA MET A 18 -18.33 -10.30 -18.21
C MET A 18 -18.17 -10.86 -16.79
N SER A 19 -19.19 -11.57 -16.28
CA SER A 19 -19.14 -12.17 -14.94
C SER A 19 -18.07 -13.25 -14.84
N VAL A 20 -17.94 -14.11 -15.86
CA VAL A 20 -16.91 -15.16 -15.92
C VAL A 20 -15.51 -14.55 -15.95
N VAL A 21 -15.30 -13.54 -16.80
CA VAL A 21 -14.00 -12.85 -16.92
C VAL A 21 -13.64 -12.19 -15.59
N MET A 22 -14.56 -11.43 -15.00
CA MET A 22 -14.34 -10.78 -13.71
C MET A 22 -14.03 -11.76 -12.59
N MET A 23 -14.77 -12.87 -12.49
CA MET A 23 -14.55 -13.89 -11.47
C MET A 23 -13.17 -14.56 -11.65
N THR A 24 -12.80 -14.87 -12.89
CA THR A 24 -11.49 -15.48 -13.20
C THR A 24 -10.34 -14.51 -12.90
N SER A 25 -10.46 -13.23 -13.29
CA SER A 25 -9.45 -12.20 -13.01
C SER A 25 -9.33 -11.91 -11.51
N ALA A 26 -10.44 -11.89 -10.77
CA ALA A 26 -10.42 -11.76 -9.32
C ALA A 26 -9.71 -12.96 -8.67
N GLY A 27 -10.01 -14.18 -9.14
CA GLY A 27 -9.38 -15.42 -8.67
C GLY A 27 -7.86 -15.41 -8.86
N SER A 28 -7.35 -15.05 -10.05
CA SER A 28 -5.91 -15.00 -10.31
C SER A 28 -5.18 -13.91 -9.51
N THR A 29 -5.84 -12.78 -9.26
CA THR A 29 -5.31 -11.71 -8.42
C THR A 29 -5.22 -12.17 -6.95
N LEU A 30 -6.23 -12.89 -6.46
CA LEU A 30 -6.21 -13.45 -5.10
C LEU A 30 -5.14 -14.53 -4.94
N ASP A 31 -4.99 -15.44 -5.91
CA ASP A 31 -3.99 -16.52 -5.88
C ASP A 31 -2.55 -15.97 -5.80
N SER A 32 -2.23 -15.00 -6.67
CA SER A 32 -0.92 -14.32 -6.66
C SER A 32 -0.67 -13.48 -5.40
N THR A 33 -1.71 -12.84 -4.87
CA THR A 33 -1.63 -12.07 -3.61
C THR A 33 -1.38 -12.99 -2.42
N PHE A 34 -2.15 -14.06 -2.27
CA PHE A 34 -1.99 -15.04 -1.21
C PHE A 34 -0.64 -15.74 -1.27
N THR A 35 -0.16 -16.09 -2.46
CA THR A 35 1.16 -16.70 -2.64
C THR A 35 2.28 -15.74 -2.25
N SER A 36 2.22 -14.48 -2.69
CA SER A 36 3.20 -13.45 -2.32
C SER A 36 3.20 -13.16 -0.82
N LEU A 37 2.02 -13.06 -0.19
CA LEU A 37 1.88 -12.85 1.25
C LEU A 37 2.38 -14.05 2.06
N ALA A 38 2.03 -15.27 1.64
CA ALA A 38 2.51 -16.49 2.28
C ALA A 38 4.03 -16.57 2.24
N LYS A 39 4.67 -16.26 1.10
CA LYS A 39 6.13 -16.19 1.00
C LYS A 39 6.71 -15.11 1.93
N SER A 40 6.16 -13.90 1.89
CA SER A 40 6.64 -12.78 2.70
C SER A 40 6.61 -13.10 4.20
N LEU A 41 5.50 -13.69 4.69
CA LEU A 41 5.32 -13.96 6.12
C LEU A 41 5.91 -15.29 6.60
N ALA A 42 5.86 -16.35 5.77
CA ALA A 42 6.39 -17.66 6.15
C ALA A 42 7.89 -17.80 5.92
N VAL A 43 8.48 -16.98 5.03
CA VAL A 43 9.88 -17.13 4.60
C VAL A 43 10.69 -15.85 4.85
N ASP A 44 10.26 -14.72 4.28
CA ASP A 44 11.11 -13.52 4.26
C ASP A 44 11.18 -12.85 5.65
N LEU A 45 10.06 -12.74 6.36
CA LEU A 45 9.99 -12.13 7.69
C LEU A 45 10.77 -12.93 8.76
N PRO A 46 10.66 -14.27 8.87
CA PRO A 46 11.46 -15.06 9.82
C PRO A 46 12.96 -15.02 9.52
N ARG A 47 13.34 -15.00 8.23
CA ARG A 47 14.75 -14.85 7.80
C ARG A 47 15.30 -13.49 8.21
N LEU A 48 14.54 -12.42 7.98
CA LEU A 48 14.94 -11.06 8.34
C LEU A 48 15.04 -10.87 9.87
N ALA A 49 14.16 -11.53 10.62
CA ALA A 49 14.17 -11.51 12.09
C ALA A 49 15.30 -12.36 12.73
N ARG A 50 16.23 -12.93 11.93
CA ARG A 50 17.27 -13.89 12.36
C ARG A 50 16.72 -15.05 13.20
N ARG A 51 15.43 -15.36 13.09
CA ARG A 51 14.74 -16.45 13.81
C ARG A 51 14.66 -17.74 13.00
N ALA A 52 15.07 -17.72 11.73
CA ALA A 52 15.05 -18.89 10.89
C ALA A 52 16.31 -19.75 11.12
N SER A 53 16.11 -20.97 11.63
CA SER A 53 17.02 -22.08 11.42
C SER A 53 17.11 -22.39 9.92
N ASP A 54 18.23 -22.93 9.44
CA ASP A 54 18.52 -23.37 8.04
C ASP A 54 17.58 -24.48 7.47
N LYS A 55 16.35 -24.59 7.98
CA LYS A 55 15.34 -25.53 7.51
C LYS A 55 14.47 -24.87 6.44
N LEU A 56 14.13 -25.65 5.41
CA LEU A 56 13.16 -25.28 4.40
C LEU A 56 11.85 -24.83 5.07
N PRO A 57 11.30 -23.66 4.69
CA PRO A 57 10.04 -23.19 5.25
C PRO A 57 8.95 -24.21 4.95
N SER A 58 8.20 -24.61 5.98
CA SER A 58 7.18 -25.65 5.80
C SER A 58 6.01 -25.10 4.99
N MET A 59 5.60 -25.85 3.95
CA MET A 59 4.42 -25.53 3.13
C MET A 59 3.16 -25.29 3.98
N ARG A 60 3.09 -25.93 5.16
CA ARG A 60 2.01 -25.78 6.15
C ARG A 60 1.91 -24.36 6.70
N VAL A 61 3.02 -23.68 6.96
CA VAL A 61 3.00 -22.29 7.47
C VAL A 61 2.45 -21.35 6.41
N GLY A 62 2.86 -21.52 5.14
CA GLY A 62 2.30 -20.76 4.02
C GLY A 62 0.79 -20.95 3.89
N ALA A 63 0.31 -22.19 3.94
CA ALA A 63 -1.13 -22.49 3.88
C ALA A 63 -1.91 -21.86 5.04
N VAL A 64 -1.36 -21.89 6.27
CA VAL A 64 -1.98 -21.23 7.44
C VAL A 64 -2.08 -19.72 7.23
N VAL A 65 -1.03 -19.08 6.71
CA VAL A 65 -1.06 -17.65 6.39
C VAL A 65 -2.18 -17.35 5.38
N MET A 66 -2.30 -18.13 4.30
CA MET A 66 -3.35 -17.94 3.30
C MET A 66 -4.75 -18.05 3.92
N VAL A 67 -4.99 -19.07 4.75
CA VAL A 67 -6.30 -19.28 5.41
C VAL A 67 -6.63 -18.11 6.35
N ILE A 68 -5.68 -17.69 7.18
CA ILE A 68 -5.89 -16.56 8.11
C ILE A 68 -6.24 -15.30 7.32
N PHE A 69 -5.49 -14.97 6.28
CA PHE A 69 -5.75 -13.78 5.47
C PHE A 69 -7.03 -13.87 4.63
N ALA A 70 -7.44 -15.07 4.21
CA ALA A 70 -8.73 -15.27 3.57
C ALA A 70 -9.90 -14.92 4.50
N PHE A 71 -9.83 -15.31 5.79
CA PHE A 71 -10.82 -14.88 6.77
C PHE A 71 -10.72 -13.38 7.08
N LEU A 72 -9.51 -12.88 7.33
CA LEU A 72 -9.28 -11.47 7.69
C LEU A 72 -9.72 -10.52 6.57
N GLY A 73 -9.42 -10.86 5.32
CA GLY A 73 -9.78 -10.06 4.14
C GLY A 73 -11.28 -9.96 3.89
N ASN A 74 -12.08 -10.91 4.41
CA ASN A 74 -13.54 -10.86 4.36
C ASN A 74 -14.16 -10.04 5.52
N LEU A 75 -13.41 -9.76 6.60
CA LEU A 75 -13.94 -9.01 7.75
C LEU A 75 -14.49 -7.62 7.38
N PRO A 76 -13.82 -6.81 6.53
CA PRO A 76 -14.33 -5.50 6.14
C PRO A 76 -15.69 -5.56 5.42
N MET A 77 -16.01 -6.68 4.75
CA MET A 77 -17.31 -6.84 4.08
C MET A 77 -18.47 -6.91 5.09
N PHE A 78 -18.24 -7.49 6.27
CA PHE A 78 -19.24 -7.53 7.35
C PHE A 78 -19.41 -6.18 8.05
N ALA A 79 -18.39 -5.31 8.00
CA ALA A 79 -18.41 -3.97 8.59
C ALA A 79 -19.10 -2.91 7.70
N GLY A 80 -19.58 -3.29 6.50
CA GLY A 80 -20.25 -2.36 5.57
C GLY A 80 -19.36 -1.25 5.01
N THR A 81 -18.03 -1.39 5.11
CA THR A 81 -17.11 -0.41 4.52
C THR A 81 -17.21 -0.42 3.00
N ASP A 82 -17.32 0.77 2.39
CA ASP A 82 -17.21 0.92 0.93
C ASP A 82 -15.91 0.28 0.45
N ILE A 83 -16.00 -0.75 -0.40
CA ILE A 83 -14.85 -1.50 -0.95
C ILE A 83 -13.81 -0.54 -1.55
N LEU A 84 -14.26 0.52 -2.21
CA LEU A 84 -13.41 1.55 -2.81
C LEU A 84 -12.65 2.38 -1.75
N LYS A 85 -13.24 2.64 -0.59
CA LYS A 85 -12.55 3.35 0.51
C LYS A 85 -11.42 2.50 1.09
N ALA A 86 -11.62 1.20 1.25
CA ALA A 86 -10.57 0.31 1.78
C ALA A 86 -9.33 0.28 0.88
N THR A 87 -9.50 0.11 -0.43
CA THR A 87 -8.39 0.14 -1.40
C THR A 87 -7.70 1.51 -1.46
N THR A 88 -8.47 2.61 -1.42
CA THR A 88 -7.90 3.96 -1.53
C THR A 88 -7.21 4.43 -0.25
N ILE A 89 -7.72 4.06 0.92
CA ILE A 89 -7.06 4.31 2.22
C ILE A 89 -5.74 3.54 2.29
N SER A 90 -5.72 2.27 1.89
CA SER A 90 -4.47 1.49 1.82
C SER A 90 -3.45 2.12 0.86
N GLY A 91 -3.90 2.57 -0.32
CA GLY A 91 -3.04 3.32 -1.25
C GLY A 91 -2.46 4.59 -0.63
N THR A 92 -3.26 5.32 0.14
CA THR A 92 -2.84 6.54 0.85
C THR A 92 -1.75 6.22 1.88
N MET A 93 -1.86 5.11 2.60
CA MET A 93 -0.85 4.67 3.59
C MET A 93 0.50 4.34 2.93
N VAL A 94 0.47 3.71 1.76
CA VAL A 94 1.69 3.26 1.04
C VAL A 94 2.29 4.38 0.18
N MET A 95 1.58 5.49 -0.04
CA MET A 95 2.03 6.65 -0.82
C MET A 95 3.40 7.19 -0.39
N GLY A 96 3.76 7.07 0.88
CA GLY A 96 5.10 7.45 1.38
C GLY A 96 6.27 6.70 0.72
N LEU A 97 6.01 5.58 0.05
CA LEU A 97 7.00 4.87 -0.76
C LEU A 97 7.20 5.48 -2.16
N ALA A 98 6.27 6.28 -2.66
CA ALA A 98 6.36 6.87 -4.00
C ALA A 98 7.64 7.71 -4.21
N PRO A 99 7.99 8.68 -3.34
CA PRO A 99 9.25 9.43 -3.49
C PRO A 99 10.49 8.55 -3.32
N VAL A 100 10.41 7.48 -2.52
CA VAL A 100 11.51 6.52 -2.37
C VAL A 100 11.82 5.86 -3.71
N PHE A 101 10.80 5.36 -4.43
CA PHE A 101 11.01 4.72 -5.73
C PHE A 101 11.33 5.72 -6.85
N LEU A 102 10.72 6.91 -6.85
CA LEU A 102 10.93 7.93 -7.89
C LEU A 102 12.30 8.59 -7.81
N PHE A 103 12.78 8.87 -6.59
CA PHE A 103 13.98 9.66 -6.37
C PHE A 103 15.16 8.85 -5.79
N TYR A 104 15.05 7.52 -5.76
CA TYR A 104 16.10 6.62 -5.29
C TYR A 104 17.49 6.97 -5.85
N GLY A 105 17.59 7.25 -7.16
CA GLY A 105 18.86 7.57 -7.83
C GLY A 105 19.49 8.90 -7.41
N PHE A 106 18.73 9.82 -6.84
CA PHE A 106 19.23 11.13 -6.39
C PHE A 106 19.71 11.12 -4.93
N THR A 107 19.35 10.08 -4.18
CA THR A 107 19.66 9.97 -2.76
C THR A 107 20.75 8.94 -2.56
N GLN A 108 21.91 9.40 -2.11
CA GLN A 108 23.09 8.59 -1.78
C GLN A 108 22.82 7.73 -0.53
N TRP A 109 21.93 6.74 -0.65
CA TRP A 109 21.48 5.79 0.37
C TRP A 109 21.40 6.39 1.78
N SER A 110 20.26 7.01 2.13
CA SER A 110 19.99 7.43 3.50
C SER A 110 18.78 6.67 4.07
N PRO A 111 18.98 5.78 5.07
CA PRO A 111 17.88 5.10 5.76
C PRO A 111 16.86 6.08 6.36
N TRP A 112 17.32 7.25 6.79
CA TRP A 112 16.46 8.30 7.33
C TRP A 112 15.51 8.90 6.30
N SER A 113 15.94 9.06 5.05
CA SER A 113 15.07 9.52 3.95
C SER A 113 13.92 8.54 3.72
N PHE A 114 14.20 7.24 3.77
CA PHE A 114 13.18 6.20 3.68
C PHE A 114 12.19 6.27 4.84
N HIS A 115 12.68 6.23 6.09
CA HIS A 115 11.80 6.19 7.26
C HIS A 115 10.94 7.43 7.41
N LEU A 116 11.49 8.62 7.20
CA LEU A 116 10.72 9.86 7.28
C LEU A 116 9.60 9.89 6.25
N SER A 117 9.87 9.50 5.01
CA SER A 117 8.83 9.46 3.97
C SER A 117 7.78 8.37 4.24
N PHE A 118 8.23 7.15 4.53
CA PHE A 118 7.35 6.00 4.77
C PHE A 118 6.41 6.24 5.94
N TRP A 119 6.95 6.62 7.11
CA TRP A 119 6.14 6.81 8.31
C TRP A 119 5.20 8.00 8.20
N THR A 120 5.59 9.05 7.46
CA THR A 120 4.70 10.18 7.21
C THR A 120 3.51 9.78 6.34
N GLY A 121 3.74 9.02 5.26
CA GLY A 121 2.67 8.49 4.42
C GLY A 121 1.72 7.57 5.19
N LEU A 122 2.28 6.63 5.96
CA LEU A 122 1.50 5.73 6.80
C LEU A 122 0.68 6.51 7.85
N GLY A 123 1.31 7.49 8.51
CA GLY A 123 0.66 8.37 9.47
C GLY A 123 -0.53 9.10 8.84
N LEU A 124 -0.34 9.77 7.72
CA LEU A 124 -1.41 10.48 7.01
C LEU A 124 -2.56 9.54 6.58
N GLY A 125 -2.24 8.33 6.11
CA GLY A 125 -3.24 7.31 5.79
C GLY A 125 -4.04 6.83 7.00
N VAL A 126 -3.39 6.64 8.16
CA VAL A 126 -4.05 6.31 9.42
C VAL A 126 -4.92 7.47 9.89
N LEU A 127 -4.40 8.70 9.90
CA LEU A 127 -5.16 9.90 10.26
C LEU A 127 -6.40 10.06 9.37
N LEU A 128 -6.28 9.78 8.07
CA LEU A 128 -7.41 9.80 7.15
C LEU A 128 -8.43 8.72 7.49
N ALA A 129 -7.98 7.50 7.83
CA ALA A 129 -8.86 6.40 8.20
C ALA A 129 -9.67 6.69 9.48
N VAL A 130 -9.08 7.40 10.45
CA VAL A 130 -9.76 7.81 11.69
C VAL A 130 -10.48 9.16 11.58
N GLY A 131 -10.45 9.82 10.41
CA GLY A 131 -11.14 11.09 10.18
C GLY A 131 -10.53 12.31 10.88
N LEU A 132 -9.24 12.27 11.22
CA LEU A 132 -8.53 13.34 11.93
C LEU A 132 -7.85 14.36 10.99
N ILE A 133 -7.99 14.21 9.67
CA ILE A 133 -7.44 15.18 8.72
C ILE A 133 -8.36 16.41 8.64
N PRO A 134 -7.82 17.64 8.74
CA PRO A 134 -8.61 18.86 8.65
C PRO A 134 -9.38 18.97 7.32
N SER A 135 -10.61 19.48 7.37
CA SER A 135 -11.43 19.72 6.18
C SER A 135 -10.82 20.74 5.21
N SER A 136 -9.89 21.58 5.68
CA SER A 136 -9.13 22.52 4.84
C SER A 136 -8.24 21.83 3.80
N TRP A 137 -7.95 20.54 3.95
CA TRP A 137 -7.20 19.78 2.97
C TRP A 137 -8.08 19.26 1.84
N ALA A 138 -9.41 19.35 1.93
CA ALA A 138 -10.30 18.94 0.86
C ALA A 138 -10.04 19.76 -0.40
N ILE A 139 -9.92 19.07 -1.54
CA ILE A 139 -9.80 19.72 -2.85
C ILE A 139 -11.07 19.42 -3.65
N GLY A 140 -11.85 20.46 -3.94
CA GLY A 140 -13.11 20.39 -4.70
C GLY A 140 -14.32 19.95 -3.87
N ASP A 141 -15.47 19.85 -4.54
CA ASP A 141 -16.76 19.53 -3.94
C ASP A 141 -17.22 18.13 -4.36
N GLY A 142 -16.86 17.10 -3.58
CA GLY A 142 -17.24 15.73 -3.89
C GLY A 142 -16.91 14.72 -2.80
N ALA A 143 -17.48 13.52 -2.91
CA ALA A 143 -17.32 12.44 -1.91
C ALA A 143 -15.87 11.99 -1.69
N TYR A 144 -14.97 12.29 -2.64
CA TYR A 144 -13.55 11.96 -2.61
C TYR A 144 -12.64 13.19 -2.44
N ALA A 145 -13.18 14.38 -2.17
CA ALA A 145 -12.41 15.62 -2.07
C ALA A 145 -11.31 15.55 -0.99
N MET A 146 -11.63 14.95 0.16
CA MET A 146 -10.67 14.70 1.22
C MET A 146 -9.58 13.70 0.79
N LEU A 147 -9.97 12.58 0.15
CA LEU A 147 -9.03 11.58 -0.34
C LEU A 147 -8.07 12.18 -1.36
N LEU A 148 -8.58 12.97 -2.32
CA LEU A 148 -7.76 13.66 -3.31
C LEU A 148 -6.78 14.64 -2.63
N GLY A 149 -7.28 15.45 -1.71
CA GLY A 149 -6.50 16.40 -0.93
C GLY A 149 -5.36 15.75 -0.16
N VAL A 150 -5.66 14.72 0.63
CA VAL A 150 -4.65 13.98 1.41
C VAL A 150 -3.62 13.34 0.50
N ASN A 151 -4.02 12.81 -0.67
CA ASN A 151 -3.06 12.24 -1.61
C ASN A 151 -2.17 13.30 -2.27
N ALA A 152 -2.72 14.45 -2.67
CA ALA A 152 -1.94 15.52 -3.27
C ALA A 152 -0.98 16.18 -2.28
N TYR A 153 -1.49 16.66 -1.14
CA TYR A 153 -0.66 17.28 -0.11
C TYR A 153 0.26 16.27 0.57
N GLY A 154 -0.23 15.06 0.85
CA GLY A 154 0.56 13.99 1.46
C GLY A 154 1.73 13.58 0.60
N PHE A 155 1.59 13.52 -0.73
CA PHE A 155 2.70 13.21 -1.62
C PHE A 155 3.79 14.30 -1.57
N LEU A 156 3.39 15.57 -1.55
CA LEU A 156 4.32 16.69 -1.42
C LEU A 156 5.06 16.62 -0.07
N ILE A 157 4.34 16.40 1.03
CA ILE A 157 4.92 16.28 2.37
C ILE A 157 5.90 15.09 2.42
N CYS A 158 5.50 13.92 1.93
CA CYS A 158 6.37 12.74 1.90
C CYS A 158 7.65 13.01 1.08
N THR A 159 7.54 13.71 -0.04
CA THR A 159 8.69 14.09 -0.88
C THR A 159 9.62 15.07 -0.15
N VAL A 160 9.07 16.06 0.56
CA VAL A 160 9.88 16.98 1.40
C VAL A 160 10.57 16.21 2.52
N CYS A 161 9.84 15.35 3.24
CA CYS A 161 10.39 14.49 4.29
C CYS A 161 11.49 13.56 3.78
N PHE A 162 11.37 13.06 2.55
CA PHE A 162 12.38 12.24 1.89
C PHE A 162 13.70 13.02 1.64
N PHE A 163 13.62 14.27 1.19
CA PHE A 163 14.81 15.09 0.94
C PHE A 163 15.38 15.79 2.18
N LEU A 164 14.60 15.90 3.26
CA LEU A 164 14.99 16.63 4.47
C LEU A 164 16.35 16.18 5.07
N PRO A 165 16.65 14.88 5.23
CA PRO A 165 17.94 14.43 5.75
C PRO A 165 19.14 14.84 4.87
N LEU A 166 18.95 14.88 3.56
CA LEU A 166 19.98 15.25 2.60
C LEU A 166 20.27 16.75 2.65
N LEU A 167 19.23 17.57 2.78
CA LEU A 167 19.36 19.02 2.96
C LEU A 167 20.08 19.33 4.27
N LEU A 168 19.70 18.66 5.37
CA LEU A 168 20.37 18.83 6.67
C LEU A 168 21.84 18.40 6.63
N LYS A 169 22.17 17.28 5.97
CA LYS A 169 23.57 16.85 5.78
C LYS A 169 24.38 17.85 4.98
N ARG A 170 23.82 18.41 3.89
CA ARG A 170 24.47 19.45 3.08
C ARG A 170 24.70 20.75 3.86
N LEU A 171 23.72 21.20 4.64
CA LEU A 171 23.81 22.41 5.46
C LEU A 171 24.81 22.26 6.62
N ALA A 172 24.94 21.05 7.18
CA ALA A 172 25.88 20.74 8.26
C ALA A 172 27.34 20.56 7.78
N GLY A 173 27.64 20.72 6.49
CA GLY A 173 28.99 20.64 5.94
C GLY A 173 29.65 19.26 6.03
N LYS A 174 28.92 18.20 6.38
CA LYS A 174 29.47 16.84 6.45
C LYS A 174 29.49 16.24 5.04
N PRO A 175 30.64 15.71 4.57
CA PRO A 175 30.69 15.05 3.27
C PRO A 175 29.70 13.89 3.26
N VAL A 176 29.10 13.65 2.09
CA VAL A 176 28.21 12.51 1.83
C VAL A 176 29.07 11.25 1.86
N ALA A 177 29.47 10.82 3.05
CA ALA A 177 30.17 9.57 3.24
C ALA A 177 29.16 8.45 2.99
N ALA A 178 29.52 7.59 2.03
CA ALA A 178 28.90 6.30 1.79
C ALA A 178 28.85 5.52 3.11
N GLU A 179 27.69 5.51 3.75
CA GLU A 179 27.46 4.70 4.94
C GLU A 179 26.88 3.37 4.48
N GLY A 180 27.76 2.40 4.23
CA GLY A 180 27.38 1.00 4.00
C GLY A 180 28.29 0.27 3.02
N ALA A 181 29.46 -0.15 3.51
CA ALA A 181 30.05 -1.44 3.12
C ALA A 181 29.28 -2.57 3.81
#